data_AF-A0A7X1NVW1-F1
#
_entry.id   AF-A0A7X1NVW1-F1
#
_cell.length_a   1.000
_cell.length_b   1.000
_cell.length_c   1.000
_cell.angle_alpha   90.00
_cell.angle_beta   90.00
_cell.angle_gamma   90.00
#
_symmetry.space_group_name_H-M   'P 1'
#
loop_
_entity.id
_entity.type
_entity.pdbx_description
1 polymer ?
#
loop_
_entity_poly.entity_id
_entity_poly.type
_entity_poly.pdbx_seq_one_letter_code
_entity_poly.pdbx_strand_id
1 'polypeptide(L)'
;MGAGVAVLRSGEVLLVRRGDNGRWDVPGGGAQPGETPEQAARRELREETGLTVGDLRLLEARAGDDASELRWWPLDGLPGEASKTTQAYFAALRTVAG
;
A
#
# COMPACT_ATOMS: atom_id res chain seq x y z
N MET A 1 -12.20 -9.29 -2.30
CA MET A 1 -11.02 -8.53 -2.78
C MET A 1 -11.22 -7.08 -2.41
N GLY A 2 -10.22 -6.39 -1.86
CA GLY A 2 -10.30 -4.96 -1.52
C GLY A 2 -9.35 -4.12 -2.36
N ALA A 3 -9.60 -2.82 -2.42
CA ALA A 3 -8.75 -1.83 -3.08
C ALA A 3 -8.65 -0.56 -2.24
N GLY A 4 -7.47 0.07 -2.24
CA GLY A 4 -7.22 1.35 -1.59
C GLY A 4 -6.38 2.26 -2.48
N VAL A 5 -6.46 3.58 -2.27
CA VAL A 5 -5.82 4.58 -3.14
C VAL A 5 -5.07 5.64 -2.35
N ALA A 6 -3.76 5.74 -2.57
CA ALA A 6 -2.98 6.87 -2.09
C ALA A 6 -3.16 8.07 -3.03
N VAL A 7 -3.73 9.16 -2.51
CA VAL A 7 -3.86 10.43 -3.26
C VAL A 7 -2.81 11.41 -2.77
N LEU A 8 -1.98 11.90 -3.69
CA LEU A 8 -0.90 12.86 -3.39
C LEU A 8 -1.27 14.26 -3.89
N ARG A 9 -1.04 15.29 -3.07
CA ARG A 9 -1.21 16.70 -3.45
C ARG A 9 -0.14 17.56 -2.79
N SER A 10 0.68 18.26 -3.58
CA SER A 10 1.69 19.21 -3.06
C SER A 10 2.62 18.62 -1.99
N GLY A 11 2.96 17.33 -2.10
CA GLY A 11 3.77 16.62 -1.09
C GLY A 11 2.99 16.06 0.11
N GLU A 12 1.68 16.27 0.15
CA GLU A 12 0.76 15.72 1.15
C GLU A 12 0.10 14.42 0.65
N VAL A 13 -0.26 13.51 1.56
CA VAL A 13 -1.08 12.31 1.28
C VAL A 13 -2.44 12.42 1.96
N LEU A 14 -3.51 12.08 1.25
CA LEU A 14 -4.85 12.00 1.83
C LEU A 14 -5.01 10.68 2.60
N LEU A 15 -5.49 10.79 3.84
CA LEU A 15 -5.88 9.66 4.67
C LEU A 15 -7.29 9.90 5.21
N VAL A 16 -8.03 8.81 5.42
CA VAL A 16 -9.32 8.82 6.13
C VAL A 16 -9.14 8.18 7.49
N ARG A 17 -9.88 8.66 8.49
CA ARG A 17 -9.88 8.06 9.82
C ARG A 17 -11.02 7.05 9.91
N ARG A 18 -10.68 5.77 10.02
CA ARG A 18 -11.68 4.70 10.05
C ARG A 18 -12.58 4.81 11.27
N GLY A 19 -13.89 4.67 11.08
CA GLY A 19 -14.87 4.72 12.17
C GLY A 19 -14.79 3.53 13.14
N ASP A 20 -14.27 2.38 12.69
CA ASP A 20 -14.24 1.13 13.45
C ASP A 20 -13.09 1.06 14.46
N ASN A 21 -11.90 1.52 14.08
CA ASN A 21 -10.68 1.42 14.89
C ASN A 21 -9.93 2.76 15.05
N GLY A 22 -10.44 3.84 14.46
CA GLY A 22 -9.88 5.19 14.58
C GLY A 22 -8.50 5.37 13.94
N ARG A 23 -7.98 4.37 13.20
CA ARG A 23 -6.69 4.44 12.49
C ARG A 23 -6.83 5.25 11.21
N TRP A 24 -5.73 5.88 10.82
CA TRP A 24 -5.59 6.53 9.52
C TRP A 24 -5.18 5.50 8.48
N ASP A 25 -5.88 5.50 7.34
CA ASP A 25 -5.62 4.60 6.21
C ASP A 25 -5.87 5.35 4.89
N VAL A 26 -5.45 4.77 3.77
CA VAL A 26 -5.87 5.26 2.46
C VAL A 26 -7.38 5.01 2.27
N PRO A 27 -8.11 5.90 1.56
CA PRO A 27 -9.48 5.62 1.16
C PRO A 27 -9.56 4.28 0.41
N GLY A 28 -10.54 3.46 0.74
CA GLY A 28 -10.61 2.11 0.17
C GLY A 28 -11.60 1.18 0.86
N GLY A 29 -11.94 0.10 0.17
CA GLY A 29 -12.98 -0.82 0.60
C GLY A 29 -13.06 -2.08 -0.25
N GLY A 30 -14.13 -2.84 -0.04
CA GLY A 30 -14.40 -4.07 -0.76
C GLY A 30 -14.87 -3.78 -2.19
N ALA A 31 -14.35 -4.51 -3.16
CA ALA A 31 -14.88 -4.47 -4.52
C ALA A 31 -16.29 -5.09 -4.57
N GLN A 32 -17.22 -4.43 -5.25
CA GLN A 32 -18.55 -4.96 -5.54
C GLN A 32 -18.51 -5.95 -6.71
N PRO A 33 -19.55 -6.80 -6.89
CA PRO A 33 -19.61 -7.73 -8.03
C PRO A 33 -19.49 -7.01 -9.38
N GLY A 34 -18.45 -7.35 -10.14
CA GLY A 34 -18.17 -6.76 -11.45
C GLY A 34 -17.25 -5.54 -11.42
N GLU A 35 -16.84 -5.05 -10.25
CA GLU A 35 -15.86 -3.95 -10.15
C GLU A 35 -14.42 -4.44 -10.34
N THR A 36 -13.65 -3.71 -11.13
CA THR A 36 -12.17 -3.79 -11.10
C THR A 36 -11.64 -3.14 -9.81
N PRO A 37 -10.41 -3.46 -9.36
CA PRO A 37 -9.81 -2.78 -8.21
C PRO A 37 -9.73 -1.27 -8.37
N GLU A 38 -9.51 -0.79 -9.60
CA GLU A 38 -9.50 0.64 -9.89
C GLU A 38 -10.90 1.25 -9.73
N GLN A 39 -11.95 0.58 -10.25
CA GLN A 39 -13.33 1.02 -10.09
C GLN A 39 -13.72 1.08 -8.60
N ALA A 40 -13.38 0.05 -7.84
CA ALA A 40 -13.59 0.03 -6.39
C ALA A 40 -12.85 1.18 -5.69
N ALA A 41 -11.56 1.36 -5.97
CA ALA A 41 -10.77 2.45 -5.38
C ALA A 41 -11.33 3.85 -5.69
N ARG A 42 -11.80 4.08 -6.92
CA ARG A 42 -12.41 5.36 -7.33
C ARG A 42 -13.76 5.59 -6.64
N ARG A 43 -14.60 4.55 -6.53
CA ARG A 43 -15.89 4.63 -5.84
C ARG A 43 -15.70 4.96 -4.36
N GLU A 44 -14.86 4.18 -3.68
CA GLU A 44 -14.59 4.34 -2.24
C GLU A 44 -14.01 5.73 -1.94
N LEU A 45 -13.05 6.20 -2.74
CA LEU A 45 -12.53 7.57 -2.62
C LEU A 45 -13.65 8.62 -2.67
N ARG A 46 -14.57 8.48 -3.62
CA ARG A 46 -15.68 9.43 -3.79
C ARG A 46 -16.68 9.36 -2.64
N GLU A 47 -17.03 8.15 -2.20
CA GLU A 47 -18.01 7.92 -1.12
C GLU A 47 -17.50 8.47 0.22
N GLU A 48 -16.22 8.27 0.54
CA GLU A 48 -15.67 8.66 1.84
C GLU A 48 -15.23 10.12 1.92
N THR A 49 -14.85 10.74 0.80
CA THR A 49 -14.22 12.08 0.79
C THR A 49 -14.91 13.11 -0.10
N GLY A 50 -15.79 12.67 -1.01
CA GLY A 50 -16.39 13.52 -2.04
C GLY A 50 -15.42 13.90 -3.18
N LEU A 51 -14.17 13.44 -3.16
CA LEU A 51 -13.16 13.81 -4.14
C LEU A 51 -13.15 12.87 -5.36
N THR A 52 -12.65 13.38 -6.47
CA THR A 52 -12.29 12.61 -7.66
C THR A 52 -10.85 12.87 -8.04
N VAL A 53 -10.23 11.90 -8.68
CA VAL A 53 -8.83 11.98 -9.14
C VAL A 53 -8.75 11.62 -10.62
N GLY A 54 -7.73 12.16 -11.29
CA GLY A 54 -7.44 11.87 -12.69
C GLY A 54 -6.84 10.47 -12.84
N ASP A 55 -5.64 10.40 -13.39
CA ASP A 55 -4.95 9.15 -13.62
C ASP A 55 -4.59 8.47 -12.31
N LEU A 56 -4.88 7.17 -12.24
CA LEU A 56 -4.42 6.32 -11.15
C LEU A 56 -3.23 5.51 -11.65
N ARG A 57 -2.15 5.52 -10.87
CA ARG A 57 -1.07 4.56 -11.04
C ARG A 57 -1.37 3.38 -10.13
N LEU A 58 -1.64 2.22 -10.72
CA LEU A 58 -1.73 0.98 -9.95
C LEU A 58 -0.35 0.69 -9.33
N LEU A 59 -0.29 0.75 -8.00
CA LEU A 59 0.85 0.27 -7.23
C LEU A 59 0.48 -1.13 -6.74
N GLU A 60 1.02 -2.17 -7.37
CA GLU A 60 0.75 -3.53 -6.92
C GLU A 60 1.77 -3.95 -5.83
N ALA A 61 1.27 -4.12 -4.60
CA ALA A 61 1.85 -5.07 -3.66
C ALA A 61 0.74 -5.65 -2.76
N ARG A 62 0.57 -6.97 -2.83
CA ARG A 62 -0.33 -7.75 -1.95
C ARG A 62 0.45 -8.93 -1.38
N ALA A 63 0.20 -9.26 -0.11
CA ALA A 63 0.43 -10.61 0.40
C ALA A 63 -0.90 -11.35 0.30
N GLY A 64 -0.86 -12.57 -0.19
CA GLY A 64 -1.98 -13.50 -0.28
C GLY A 64 -1.50 -14.94 -0.18
N ASP A 65 -2.42 -15.89 -0.31
CA ASP A 65 -2.22 -17.34 -0.11
C ASP A 65 -1.81 -17.66 1.34
N ASP A 66 -0.51 -17.74 1.64
CA ASP A 66 0.01 -18.20 2.93
C ASP A 66 0.93 -17.17 3.60
N ALA A 67 1.03 -15.98 3.00
CA ALA A 67 1.78 -14.86 3.57
C ALA A 67 0.96 -14.20 4.70
N SER A 68 1.37 -14.44 5.95
CA SER A 68 0.78 -13.82 7.14
C SER A 68 1.19 -12.36 7.33
N GLU A 69 2.27 -11.93 6.70
CA GLU A 69 2.88 -10.62 6.89
C GLU A 69 3.61 -10.12 5.63
N LEU A 70 3.46 -8.81 5.36
CA LEU A 70 4.31 -8.03 4.46
C LEU A 70 5.02 -6.95 5.28
N ARG A 71 6.30 -6.70 4.99
CA ARG A 71 7.02 -5.59 5.60
C ARG A 71 8.12 -5.03 4.69
N TRP A 72 8.23 -3.70 4.69
CA TRP A 72 9.34 -2.97 4.09
C TRP A 72 10.46 -2.80 5.10
N TRP A 73 11.70 -3.01 4.68
CA TRP A 73 12.87 -2.91 5.54
C TRP A 73 13.91 -1.93 4.98
N PRO A 74 14.60 -1.15 5.82
CA PRO A 74 15.73 -0.32 5.40
C PRO A 74 16.79 -1.18 4.73
N LEU A 75 17.51 -0.63 3.74
CA LEU A 75 18.53 -1.40 3.00
C LEU A 75 19.62 -1.95 3.92
N ASP A 76 19.86 -1.30 5.06
CA ASP A 76 20.82 -1.63 6.12
C ASP A 76 20.23 -2.21 7.40
N GLY A 77 18.90 -2.35 7.46
CA GLY A 77 18.18 -2.67 8.68
C GLY A 77 17.34 -3.93 8.61
N LEU A 78 17.71 -4.92 7.80
CA LEU A 78 16.96 -6.17 7.69
C LEU A 78 16.84 -6.91 9.04
N PRO A 79 15.73 -7.66 9.27
CA PRO A 79 15.55 -8.42 10.50
C PRO A 79 16.54 -9.57 10.57
N GLY A 80 16.88 -9.99 11.79
CA GLY A 80 17.69 -11.18 12.01
C GLY A 80 16.99 -12.46 11.53
N GLU A 81 15.66 -12.45 11.50
CA GLU A 81 14.78 -13.50 11.00
C GLU A 81 14.69 -13.52 9.47
N ALA A 82 15.16 -12.46 8.77
CA ALA A 82 15.31 -12.53 7.33
C ALA A 82 16.33 -13.61 6.99
N SER A 83 16.06 -14.39 5.96
CA SER A 83 16.97 -15.47 5.56
C SER A 83 18.39 -14.93 5.34
N LYS A 84 19.42 -15.74 5.64
CA LYS A 84 20.83 -15.37 5.41
C LYS A 84 21.07 -14.85 3.98
N THR A 85 20.34 -15.41 3.02
CA THR A 85 20.32 -14.98 1.61
C THR A 85 19.77 -13.55 1.44
N THR A 86 18.63 -13.21 2.05
CA THR A 86 18.04 -11.85 2.04
C THR A 86 19.00 -10.83 2.65
N GLN A 87 19.69 -11.21 3.73
CA GLN A 87 20.68 -10.35 4.41
C GLN A 87 21.91 -10.05 3.54
N ALA A 88 22.51 -11.07 2.90
CA ALA A 88 23.67 -10.91 2.02
C ALA A 88 23.36 -10.08 0.76
N TYR A 89 22.16 -10.22 0.22
CA TYR A 89 21.70 -9.46 -0.95
C TYR A 89 21.57 -7.96 -0.65
N PHE A 90 20.92 -7.60 0.45
CA PHE A 90 20.79 -6.21 0.87
C PHE A 90 22.14 -5.59 1.23
N ALA A 91 23.11 -6.39 1.71
CA ALA A 91 24.48 -5.92 1.93
C ALA A 91 25.18 -5.45 0.64
N ALA A 92 25.01 -6.17 -0.48
CA ALA A 92 25.55 -5.76 -1.78
C ALA A 92 24.83 -4.53 -2.38
N LEU A 93 23.52 -4.36 -2.14
CA LEU A 93 22.78 -3.18 -2.60
C LEU A 93 23.24 -1.89 -1.93
N ARG A 94 23.66 -1.97 -0.66
CA ARG A 94 24.20 -0.82 0.08
C ARG A 94 25.53 -0.31 -0.46
N THR A 95 26.37 -1.18 -1.02
CA THR A 95 27.68 -0.78 -1.58
C THR A 95 27.58 -0.12 -2.95
N VAL A 96 26.39 -0.15 -3.57
CA VAL A 96 26.13 0.41 -4.90
C VAL A 96 25.20 1.63 -4.85
N ALA A 97 24.36 1.74 -3.81
CA ALA A 97 23.39 2.83 -3.62
C ALA A 97 23.91 4.00 -2.74
N GLY A 98 25.16 3.93 -2.27
CA GLY A 98 25.89 5.02 -1.62
C GLY A 98 27.15 5.36 -2.40
#